data_AF-A0A6J4N7I3-F1
#
_entry.id   AF-A0A6J4N7I3-F1
#
_cell.length_a   1.000
_cell.length_b   1.000
_cell.length_c   1.000
_cell.angle_alpha   90.00
_cell.angle_beta   90.00
_cell.angle_gamma   90.00
#
_symmetry.space_group_name_H-M   'P 1'
#
loop_
_entity.id
_entity.type
_entity.pdbx_description
1 polymer ?
#
loop_
_entity_poly.entity_id
_entity_poly.type
_entity_poly.pdbx_seq_one_letter_code
_entity_poly.pdbx_strand_id
1 'polypeptide(L)' 'MPVRSFHDPDGREWNVWSVTPSRKSDLFLPESMAEGWLCFECGDEKRRLHPVSADWDALDEAELLALCMTADPVARRPE' A
#
# COMPACT_ATOMS: atom_id res chain seq x y z
N MET A 1 -1.47 10.65 -6.88
CA MET A 1 -0.62 11.48 -5.99
C MET A 1 -0.39 10.66 -4.74
N PRO A 2 0.87 10.43 -4.32
CA PRO A 2 1.12 9.83 -3.01
C PRO A 2 0.59 10.77 -1.94
N VAL A 3 -0.04 10.20 -0.92
CA VAL A 3 -0.60 11.00 0.18
C VAL A 3 0.46 11.18 1.27
N ARG A 4 1.33 10.18 1.44
CA ARG A 4 2.50 10.24 2.31
C ARG A 4 3.71 9.58 1.67
N SER A 5 4.90 10.00 2.09
CA SER A 5 6.16 9.32 1.82
C SER A 5 6.96 9.16 3.12
N PHE A 6 7.78 8.11 3.19
CA PHE A 6 8.70 7.84 4.29
C PHE A 6 9.96 7.15 3.78
N HIS A 7 11.03 7.13 4.58
CA HIS A 7 12.26 6.42 4.21
C HIS A 7 12.41 5.15 5.04
N ASP A 8 12.81 4.06 4.39
CA ASP A 8 13.23 2.86 5.11
C ASP A 8 14.68 3.01 5.65
N PRO A 9 15.14 2.11 6.54
CA PRO A 9 16.48 2.18 7.14
C PRO A 9 17.64 2.03 6.12
N ASP A 10 17.40 1.45 4.96
CA ASP A 10 18.34 1.38 3.83
C ASP A 10 18.33 2.66 2.99
N GLY A 11 17.50 3.65 3.35
CA GLY A 11 17.40 4.96 2.72
C GLY A 11 16.54 4.99 1.46
N ARG A 12 15.76 3.95 1.18
CA ARG A 12 14.83 3.98 0.03
C ARG A 12 13.57 4.75 0.40
N GLU A 13 13.10 5.58 -0.52
CA GLU A 13 11.84 6.32 -0.35
C GLU A 13 10.66 5.43 -0.72
N TRP A 14 9.71 5.31 0.21
CA TRP A 14 8.44 4.62 0.02
C TRP A 14 7.32 5.64 -0.07
N ASN A 15 6.49 5.48 -1.10
CA ASN A 15 5.29 6.27 -1.32
C ASN A 15 4.06 5.46 -0.90
N VAL A 16 3.17 6.08 -0.14
CA VAL A 16 1.95 5.47 0.41
C VAL A 16 0.70 6.22 -0.01
N TRP A 17 -0.32 5.46 -0.39
CA TRP A 17 -1.66 5.95 -0.61
C TRP A 17 -2.70 4.85 -0.38
N SER A 18 -3.90 5.26 0.04
CA SER A 18 -5.06 4.37 0.07
C SER A 18 -5.69 4.29 -1.32
N VAL A 19 -6.10 3.08 -1.71
CA VAL A 19 -6.89 2.84 -2.91
C VAL A 19 -8.23 2.29 -2.48
N THR A 20 -9.28 3.06 -2.73
CA THR A 20 -10.66 2.58 -2.58
C THR A 20 -11.17 2.16 -3.95
N PRO A 21 -11.43 0.87 -4.16
CA PRO A 21 -12.03 0.42 -5.40
C PRO A 21 -13.39 1.07 -5.66
N SER A 22 -13.75 1.20 -6.93
CA SER A 22 -15.05 1.77 -7.32
C SER A 22 -15.88 0.67 -7.97
N ARG A 23 -17.17 0.56 -7.62
CA ARG A 23 -18.10 -0.54 -7.96
C ARG A 23 -18.06 -1.10 -9.39
N LYS A 24 -17.52 -0.39 -10.39
CA LYS A 24 -17.40 -0.86 -11.79
C LYS A 24 -16.08 -1.55 -12.13
N SER A 25 -15.00 -1.32 -11.40
CA SER A 25 -13.68 -1.91 -11.70
C SER A 25 -13.42 -3.24 -10.99
N ASP A 26 -14.40 -3.70 -10.18
CA ASP A 26 -14.19 -4.59 -9.04
C ASP A 26 -14.85 -5.97 -9.13
N LEU A 27 -15.45 -6.30 -10.27
CA LEU A 27 -16.14 -7.59 -10.46
C LEU A 27 -15.23 -8.82 -10.27
N PHE A 28 -13.91 -8.64 -10.19
CA PHE A 28 -12.90 -9.70 -10.03
C PHE A 28 -12.03 -9.55 -8.78
N LEU A 29 -12.29 -8.57 -7.91
CA LEU A 29 -11.51 -8.39 -6.69
C LEU A 29 -12.11 -9.21 -5.54
N PRO A 30 -11.28 -9.87 -4.72
CA PRO A 30 -11.75 -10.58 -3.54
C PRO A 30 -12.45 -9.62 -2.58
N GLU A 31 -13.50 -10.09 -1.89
CA GLU A 31 -14.36 -9.26 -1.04
C GLU A 31 -13.57 -8.47 0.01
N SER A 32 -12.48 -9.05 0.53
CA SER A 32 -11.54 -8.34 1.40
C SER A 32 -11.03 -7.07 0.74
N MET A 33 -10.51 -7.14 -0.48
CA MET A 33 -9.94 -5.98 -1.17
C MET A 33 -10.98 -4.90 -1.55
N ALA A 34 -12.28 -5.21 -1.47
CA ALA A 34 -13.37 -4.27 -1.74
C ALA A 34 -13.48 -3.14 -0.69
N GLU A 35 -12.95 -3.33 0.52
CA GLU A 35 -12.88 -2.29 1.56
C GLU A 35 -11.79 -1.25 1.28
N GLY A 36 -10.93 -1.51 0.29
CA GLY A 36 -9.79 -0.69 -0.08
C GLY A 36 -8.51 -1.17 0.59
N TRP A 37 -7.36 -0.83 0.00
CA TRP A 37 -6.04 -1.29 0.45
C TRP A 37 -5.05 -0.13 0.50
N LEU A 38 -4.01 -0.28 1.32
CA LEU A 38 -2.86 0.60 1.29
C LEU A 38 -1.90 0.09 0.25
N CYS A 39 -1.39 1.00 -0.56
CA CYS A 39 -0.38 0.69 -1.55
C CYS A 39 0.91 1.38 -1.15
N PHE A 40 1.97 0.60 -1.05
CA PHE A 40 3.34 1.01 -0.80
C PHE A 40 4.12 0.85 -2.10
N GLU A 41 4.87 1.87 -2.52
CA GLU A 41 5.67 1.82 -3.73
C GLU A 41 7.04 2.43 -3.49
N CYS A 42 8.08 1.70 -3.90
CA CYS A 42 9.47 2.13 -3.81
C CYS A 42 10.20 1.72 -5.09
N GLY A 43 10.34 2.68 -6.02
CA GLY A 43 10.96 2.45 -7.32
C GLY A 43 10.22 1.35 -8.10
N ASP A 44 10.87 0.20 -8.27
CA ASP A 44 10.29 -0.94 -8.98
C ASP A 44 9.45 -1.88 -8.11
N GLU A 45 9.54 -1.72 -6.80
CA GLU A 45 8.85 -2.54 -5.81
C GLU A 45 7.50 -1.94 -5.43
N LYS A 46 6.47 -2.80 -5.36
CA LYS A 46 5.13 -2.40 -4.96
C LYS A 46 4.56 -3.43 -4.01
N ARG A 47 4.00 -2.98 -2.90
CA ARG A 47 3.36 -3.83 -1.90
C ARG A 47 1.97 -3.33 -1.58
N ARG A 48 1.07 -4.23 -1.21
CA ARG A 48 -0.31 -3.90 -0.86
C ARG A 48 -0.67 -4.49 0.49
N LEU A 49 -1.27 -3.68 1.33
CA LEU A 49 -1.75 -4.09 2.64
C LEU A 49 -3.27 -3.99 2.68
N HIS A 50 -3.91 -5.06 3.15
CA HIS A 50 -5.33 -5.13 3.41
C HIS A 50 -5.56 -5.83 4.76
N PRO A 51 -6.45 -5.34 5.66
CA PRO A 51 -7.25 -4.12 5.54
C PRO A 51 -6.45 -2.83 5.76
N VAL A 52 -7.01 -1.70 5.32
CA VAL A 52 -6.45 -0.36 5.64
C VAL A 52 -6.72 -0.03 7.10
N SER A 53 -5.67 0.18 7.89
CA SER A 53 -5.80 0.79 9.21
C SER A 53 -6.38 2.20 9.07
N ALA A 54 -7.51 2.52 9.71
CA ALA A 54 -8.20 3.80 9.53
C ALA A 54 -7.29 5.03 9.78
N ASP A 55 -6.34 4.90 10.71
CA ASP A 55 -5.46 5.99 11.15
C ASP A 55 -4.05 5.91 10.53
N TRP A 56 -3.89 5.22 9.39
CA TRP A 56 -2.59 5.06 8.75
C TRP A 56 -1.89 6.40 8.42
N ASP A 57 -2.66 7.46 8.15
CA ASP A 57 -2.13 8.80 7.89
C ASP A 57 -1.64 9.51 9.16
N ALA A 58 -2.04 9.05 10.35
CA ALA A 58 -1.54 9.58 11.61
C ALA A 58 -0.30 8.81 12.12
N LEU A 59 0.06 7.70 11.46
CA LEU A 59 1.20 6.88 11.86
C LEU A 59 2.54 7.57 11.58
N ASP A 60 3.50 7.28 12.46
CA ASP A 60 4.89 7.67 12.28
C ASP A 60 5.58 6.80 11.22
N GLU A 61 6.75 7.23 10.74
CA GLU A 61 7.51 6.52 9.70
C GLU A 61 7.86 5.07 10.10
N ALA A 62 8.15 4.83 11.39
CA ALA A 62 8.46 3.49 11.89
C ALA A 62 7.25 2.53 11.81
N GLU A 63 6.06 3.03 12.09
CA GLU A 63 4.81 2.26 12.00
C GLU A 63 4.44 2.03 10.53
N LEU A 64 4.60 3.04 9.66
CA LEU A 64 4.42 2.89 8.21
C LEU A 64 5.38 1.87 7.62
N LEU A 65 6.62 1.84 8.09
CA LEU A 65 7.60 0.83 7.70
C LEU A 65 7.17 -0.57 8.16
N ALA A 66 6.69 -0.71 9.40
CA ALA A 66 6.18 -1.99 9.90
C ALA A 66 5.01 -2.51 9.04
N LEU A 67 4.08 -1.62 8.67
CA LEU A 67 2.98 -1.93 7.75
C LEU A 67 3.48 -2.32 6.35
N CYS A 68 4.50 -1.62 5.83
CA CYS A 68 5.12 -1.94 4.54
C CYS A 68 5.79 -3.33 4.54
N MET A 69 6.37 -3.72 5.67
CA MET A 69 7.03 -5.01 5.84
C MET A 69 6.05 -6.18 5.97
N THR A 70 4.83 -5.93 6.43
CA THR A 70 3.76 -6.94 6.48
C THR A 70 2.89 -6.96 5.22
N ALA A 71 2.99 -5.95 4.37
CA ALA A 71 2.26 -5.85 3.11
C ALA A 71 2.69 -6.93 2.10
N ASP A 72 1.73 -7.45 1.35
CA ASP A 72 1.98 -8.44 0.31
C ASP A 72 2.70 -7.81 -0.90
N PRO A 73 3.84 -8.37 -1.33
CA PRO A 73 4.52 -7.89 -2.53
C PRO A 73 3.69 -8.18 -3.78
N VAL A 74 3.49 -7.15 -4.59
CA VAL A 74 2.83 -7.26 -5.89
C VAL A 74 3.89 -7.66 -6.89
N ALA A 75 3.87 -8.92 -7.31
CA ALA A 75 4.67 -9.35 -8.45
C ALA A 75 4.32 -8.47 -9.65
N ARG A 76 5.30 -7.75 -10.20
CA ARG A 76 5.16 -7.21 -11.55
C ARG A 76 4.91 -8.40 -12.45
N ARG A 77 3.77 -8.42 -13.14
CA ARG A 77 3.55 -9.39 -14.20
C ARG A 77 4.64 -9.12 -15.25
N PRO A 78 5.57 -10.06 -15.52
CA PRO A 78 6.46 -9.90 -16.66
C PRO A 78 5.59 -9.86 -17.91
N GLU A 79 5.86 -8.88 -18.77
CA GLU A 79 5.20 -8.66 -20.06
C GLU A 79 5.43 -9.81 -21.04
#